data_AF-A0A4R9LPL0-F1
#
_entry.id   AF-A0A4R9LPL0-F1
#
_cell.length_a   1.000
_cell.length_b   1.000
_cell.length_c   1.000
_cell.angle_alpha   90.00
_cell.angle_beta   90.00
_cell.angle_gamma   90.00
#
_symmetry.space_group_name_H-M   'P 1'
#
loop_
_entity.id
_entity.type
_entity.pdbx_description
1 polymer ?
#
loop_
_entity_poly.entity_id
_entity_poly.type
_entity_poly.pdbx_seq_one_letter_code
_entity_poly.pdbx_strand_id
1 'polypeptide(L)' 'MIKCHCAEVFFEEILNVVKETNRPILEVAKEMGAADTCTACVGDMLQFIQNELEGLELAGHSTYR' A
#
# COMPACT_ATOMS: atom_id res chain seq x y z
N MET A 1 -12.75 3.01 -3.31
CA MET A 1 -11.61 2.11 -3.59
C MET A 1 -10.66 2.83 -4.53
N ILE A 2 -9.43 3.07 -4.09
CA ILE A 2 -8.39 3.76 -4.87
C ILE A 2 -7.58 2.68 -5.61
N LYS A 3 -7.31 2.90 -6.90
CA LYS A 3 -6.56 1.95 -7.73
C LYS A 3 -5.55 2.65 -8.62
N CYS A 4 -4.51 1.93 -9.00
CA CYS A 4 -3.65 2.33 -10.10
C CYS A 4 -4.40 2.08 -11.42
N HIS A 5 -4.74 3.14 -12.16
CA HIS A 5 -5.53 3.01 -13.38
C HIS A 5 -4.78 2.29 -14.52
N CYS A 6 -3.46 2.43 -14.60
CA CYS A 6 -2.67 1.85 -15.70
C CYS A 6 -2.43 0.35 -15.53
N ALA A 7 -2.29 -0.11 -14.28
CA ALA A 7 -2.10 -1.52 -13.96
C ALA A 7 -3.41 -2.22 -13.57
N GLU A 8 -4.50 -1.47 -13.40
CA GLU A 8 -5.79 -1.93 -12.91
C GLU A 8 -5.75 -2.62 -11.54
N VAL A 9 -4.73 -2.34 -10.73
CA VAL A 9 -4.51 -2.91 -9.39
C VAL A 9 -5.01 -1.98 -8.30
N PHE A 10 -5.73 -2.52 -7.31
CA PHE A 10 -6.20 -1.75 -6.15
C PHE A 10 -5.10 -1.55 -5.11
N PHE A 11 -5.09 -0.40 -4.46
CA PHE A 11 -4.08 -0.11 -3.41
C PHE A 11 -4.24 -1.04 -2.20
N GLU A 12 -5.47 -1.46 -1.91
CA GLU A 12 -5.78 -2.40 -0.83
C GLU A 12 -5.20 -3.80 -1.09
N GLU A 13 -5.15 -4.25 -2.35
CA GLU A 13 -4.53 -5.54 -2.68
C GLU A 13 -3.01 -5.50 -2.42
N ILE A 14 -2.36 -4.40 -2.81
CA ILE A 14 -0.93 -4.18 -2.54
C ILE A 14 -0.69 -4.14 -1.03
N LEU A 15 -1.54 -3.41 -0.29
CA LEU A 15 -1.47 -3.33 1.17
C LEU A 15 -1.59 -4.71 1.83
N ASN A 16 -2.53 -5.55 1.38
CA ASN A 16 -2.72 -6.90 1.92
C ASN A 16 -1.48 -7.77 1.70
N VAL A 17 -0.93 -7.78 0.48
CA VAL A 17 0.29 -8.54 0.18
C VAL A 17 1.49 -8.02 1.00
N VAL A 18 1.61 -6.70 1.18
CA VAL A 18 2.64 -6.09 2.04
C VAL A 18 2.48 -6.57 3.49
N LYS A 19 1.26 -6.60 4.03
CA LYS A 19 0.98 -7.10 5.40
C LYS A 19 1.28 -8.58 5.55
N GLU A 20 0.91 -9.40 4.57
CA GLU A 20 1.10 -10.86 4.63
C GLU A 20 2.56 -11.27 4.46
N THR A 21 3.28 -10.58 3.57
CA THR A 21 4.65 -10.96 3.20
C THR A 21 5.73 -10.15 3.93
N ASN A 22 5.33 -9.07 4.61
CA ASN A 22 6.23 -8.08 5.22
C ASN A 22 7.32 -7.57 4.26
N ARG A 23 6.98 -7.47 2.97
CA ARG A 23 7.88 -7.01 1.90
C ARG A 23 7.75 -5.51 1.68
N PRO A 24 8.79 -4.85 1.12
CA PRO A 24 8.73 -3.43 0.79
C PRO A 24 7.61 -3.11 -0.21
N ILE A 25 6.88 -2.02 0.04
CA ILE A 25 5.71 -1.59 -0.76
C ILE A 25 6.05 -1.50 -2.26
N LEU A 26 7.19 -0.89 -2.58
CA LEU A 26 7.62 -0.70 -3.97
C LEU A 26 7.94 -2.01 -4.69
N GLU A 27 8.43 -3.03 -3.97
CA GLU A 27 8.69 -4.33 -4.59
C GLU A 27 7.39 -5.04 -4.91
N VAL A 28 6.44 -5.06 -3.96
CA VAL A 28 5.10 -5.63 -4.18
C VAL A 28 4.37 -4.89 -5.31
N ALA A 29 4.40 -3.56 -5.30
CA ALA A 29 3.76 -2.76 -6.34
C ALA A 29 4.38 -2.97 -7.73
N LYS A 30 5.69 -3.24 -7.83
CA LYS A 30 6.34 -3.61 -9.10
C LYS A 30 5.95 -5.01 -9.56
N GLU A 31 5.94 -5.98 -8.64
CA GLU A 31 5.51 -7.36 -8.93
C GLU A 31 4.06 -7.41 -9.44
N MET A 32 3.21 -6.52 -8.93
CA MET A 32 1.82 -6.35 -9.36
C MET A 32 1.66 -5.40 -10.56
N GLY A 33 2.75 -4.81 -11.09
CA GLY A 33 2.72 -3.92 -12.26
C GLY A 33 2.26 -2.48 -11.98
N ALA A 34 1.81 -2.16 -10.76
CA ALA A 34 1.36 -0.82 -10.35
C ALA A 34 2.48 0.23 -10.35
N ALA A 35 3.73 -0.17 -10.13
CA ALA A 35 4.89 0.74 -10.14
C ALA A 35 5.78 0.62 -11.39
N ASP A 36 5.42 -0.25 -12.34
CA ASP A 36 6.17 -0.50 -13.59
C ASP A 36 5.49 0.16 -14.80
N THR A 37 4.16 0.03 -14.91
CA THR A 37 3.39 0.51 -16.07
C THR A 37 3.20 2.03 -16.08
N CYS A 38 2.91 2.63 -14.93
CA CYS A 38 2.89 4.08 -14.80
C CYS A 38 3.24 4.52 -13.38
N THR A 39 4.11 5.51 -13.27
CA THR A 39 4.56 6.04 -11.98
C THR A 39 3.57 7.03 -11.36
N ALA A 40 2.50 7.37 -12.08
CA ALA A 40 1.51 8.37 -11.68
C ALA A 40 0.77 7.98 -10.39
N CYS A 41 0.49 6.70 -10.18
CA CYS A 41 -0.23 6.23 -8.98
C CYS A 41 0.70 5.96 -7.78
N VAL A 42 2.02 5.99 -7.97
CA VAL A 42 3.00 5.55 -6.95
C VAL A 42 2.98 6.47 -5.74
N GLY A 43 2.87 7.78 -5.93
CA GLY A 43 2.79 8.76 -4.82
C GLY A 43 1.59 8.52 -3.93
N ASP A 44 0.38 8.51 -4.52
CA ASP A 44 -0.87 8.25 -3.80
C ASP A 44 -0.89 6.86 -3.16
N MET A 45 -0.37 5.84 -3.85
CA MET A 45 -0.28 4.48 -3.33
C MET A 45 0.62 4.40 -2.10
N LEU A 46 1.82 4.97 -2.16
CA LEU A 46 2.74 5.00 -1.04
C LEU A 46 2.14 5.73 0.15
N GLN A 47 1.49 6.87 -0.08
CA GLN A 47 0.86 7.64 0.97
C GLN A 47 -0.33 6.88 1.60
N PHE A 48 -1.17 6.25 0.79
CA PHE A 48 -2.29 5.43 1.27
C PHE A 48 -1.79 4.28 2.15
N ILE A 49 -0.80 3.53 1.67
CA ILE A 49 -0.27 2.36 2.39
C ILE A 49 0.43 2.77 3.69
N GLN A 50 1.21 3.86 3.68
CA GLN A 50 1.83 4.40 4.89
C GLN A 50 0.79 4.83 5.92
N ASN A 51 -0.23 5.59 5.51
CA ASN A 51 -1.31 6.02 6.42
C ASN A 51 -2.05 4.83 7.04
N GLU A 52 -2.30 3.76 6.28
CA GLU A 52 -2.97 2.56 6.79
C GLU A 52 -2.07 1.76 7.76
N LEU A 53 -0.77 1.69 7.50
CA LEU A 53 0.19 1.03 8.39
C LEU A 53 0.41 1.84 9.68
N GLU A 54 0.58 3.15 9.58
CA GLU A 54 0.66 4.05 10.75
C GLU A 54 -0.66 4.04 11.54
N GLY A 55 -1.80 4.03 10.85
CA GLY A 55 -3.11 3.90 11.46
C GLY A 55 -3.28 2.58 12.22
N LEU A 56 -2.70 1.48 11.72
CA LEU A 56 -2.65 0.19 12.41
C LEU A 56 -1.72 0.21 13.63
N GLU A 57 -0.54 0.84 13.53
CA GLU A 57 0.36 1.02 14.67
C GLU A 57 -0.27 1.90 15.76
N LEU A 58 -0.96 2.97 15.37
CA LEU A 58 -1.69 3.86 16.28
C LEU A 58 -2.92 3.18 16.90
N ALA A 59 -3.65 2.35 16.14
CA ALA A 59 -4.75 1.55 16.67
C ALA A 59 -4.27 0.45 17.64
N GLY A 60 -3.06 -0.09 17.42
CA GLY A 60 -2.37 -0.98 18.36
C GLY A 60 -1.86 -0.30 19.63
N HIS A 61 -1.65 1.02 19.59
CA HIS A 61 -1.26 1.86 20.72
C HIS A 61 -2.45 2.53 21.45
N SER A 62 -3.68 2.05 21.25
CA SER A 62 -4.84 2.42 22.09
C SER A 62 -5.08 1.41 23.22
N THR A 63 -4.02 1.13 23.99
CA THR A 63 -4.19 0.69 25.38
C THR A 63 -3.32 1.54 26.28
N TYR A 64 -4.00 2.25 27.19
CA TYR A 64 -3.49 3.00 28.35
C TYR A 64 -3.00 4.44 28.11
N ARG A 65 -3.91 5.40 28.32
CA ARG A 65 -3.88 6.21 29.54
C ARG A 65 -5.26 6.74 29.91
#